data_AF-A0A3R9X7U3-F1
#
_entry.id   AF-A0A3R9X7U3-F1
#
_cell.length_a   1.000
_cell.length_b   1.000
_cell.length_c   1.000
_cell.angle_alpha   90.00
_cell.angle_beta   90.00
_cell.angle_gamma   90.00
#
_symmetry.space_group_name_H-M   'P 1'
#
loop_
_entity.id
_entity.type
_entity.pdbx_description
1 polymer ?
#
loop_
_entity_poly.entity_id
_entity_poly.type
_entity_poly.pdbx_seq_one_letter_code
_entity_poly.pdbx_strand_id
1 'polypeptide(L)' 'MSEIIGVVYPVPSNLLQRIFSGKDVFIKHPTCFKQLKPGHKVLFYASHEIRGILGEATIKSVEMMKLD' A
#
# COMPACT_ATOMS: atom_id res chain seq x y z
N MET A 1 1.85 -23.41 1.65
CA MET A 1 2.28 -21.99 1.52
C MET A 1 1.76 -21.25 2.73
N SER A 2 2.60 -20.41 3.35
CA SER A 2 2.18 -19.58 4.48
C SER A 2 1.16 -18.53 4.05
N GLU A 3 0.24 -18.17 4.94
CA GLU A 3 -0.73 -17.10 4.69
C GLU A 3 0.00 -15.77 4.44
N ILE A 4 -0.38 -15.06 3.39
CA ILE A 4 0.10 -13.69 3.15
C ILE A 4 -0.56 -12.80 4.19
N ILE A 5 0.24 -12.07 4.98
CA ILE A 5 -0.26 -11.17 6.04
C ILE A 5 -0.18 -9.69 5.64
N GLY A 6 0.41 -9.38 4.48
CA GLY A 6 0.63 -8.00 4.05
C GLY A 6 1.47 -7.87 2.79
N VAL A 7 1.82 -6.62 2.47
CA VAL A 7 2.59 -6.22 1.29
C VAL A 7 3.50 -5.03 1.61
N VAL A 8 4.62 -4.94 0.89
CA VAL A 8 5.47 -3.73 0.87
C VAL A 8 5.32 -3.07 -0.48
N TYR A 9 5.00 -1.77 -0.49
CA TYR A 9 4.99 -0.98 -1.73
C TYR A 9 6.11 0.07 -1.71
N PRO A 10 6.94 0.13 -2.77
CA PRO A 10 7.78 1.29 -3.00
C PRO A 10 6.90 2.48 -3.41
N VAL A 11 7.10 3.60 -2.73
CA VAL A 11 6.41 4.88 -2.97
C VAL A 11 7.46 5.99 -2.96
N PRO A 12 7.49 6.88 -3.97
CA PRO A 12 8.34 8.07 -3.93
C PRO A 12 8.10 8.89 -2.65
N SER A 13 9.19 9.32 -1.98
CA SER A 13 9.13 10.00 -0.67
C SER A 13 8.13 11.17 -0.64
N ASN A 14 8.09 11.97 -1.72
CA ASN A 14 7.20 13.13 -1.85
C ASN A 14 5.69 12.74 -1.88
N LEU A 15 5.35 11.55 -2.38
CA LEU A 15 3.97 11.06 -2.40
C LEU A 15 3.58 10.44 -1.07
N LEU A 16 4.53 9.86 -0.33
CA LEU A 16 4.28 9.21 0.95
C LEU A 16 3.80 10.21 2.01
N GLN A 17 4.26 11.46 1.95
CA GLN A 17 3.79 12.53 2.83
C GLN A 17 2.26 12.70 2.79
N ARG A 18 1.63 12.47 1.64
CA ARG A 18 0.15 12.56 1.51
C ARG A 18 -0.56 11.53 2.39
N ILE A 19 0.01 10.33 2.50
CA ILE A 19 -0.54 9.27 3.36
C ILE A 19 -0.41 9.67 4.82
N PHE A 20 0.76 10.19 5.22
CA PHE A 20 1.00 10.67 6.59
C PHE A 20 0.14 11.89 6.96
N SER A 21 -0.23 12.72 5.98
CA SER A 21 -1.19 13.82 6.16
C SER A 21 -2.65 13.36 6.22
N GLY A 22 -2.92 12.05 6.22
CA GLY A 22 -4.26 11.48 6.41
C GLY A 22 -4.96 11.02 5.15
N LYS A 23 -4.32 11.00 3.97
CA LYS A 23 -4.91 10.30 2.81
C LYS A 23 -4.86 8.80 3.01
N ASP A 24 -6.02 8.16 2.95
CA ASP A 24 -6.22 6.75 3.29
C ASP A 24 -6.61 5.86 2.10
N VAL A 25 -6.80 6.47 0.91
CA VAL A 25 -7.03 5.74 -0.34
C VAL A 25 -5.71 5.54 -1.09
N PHE A 26 -5.37 4.28 -1.37
CA PHE A 26 -4.16 3.90 -2.09
C PHE A 26 -4.50 3.04 -3.32
N ILE A 27 -4.17 3.54 -4.51
CA ILE A 27 -4.53 2.90 -5.78
C ILE A 27 -3.31 2.19 -6.37
N LYS A 28 -3.49 0.92 -6.75
CA LYS A 28 -2.49 0.11 -7.47
C LYS A 28 -3.16 -0.71 -8.57
N HIS A 29 -2.39 -1.05 -9.59
CA HIS A 29 -2.87 -1.97 -10.62
C HIS A 29 -3.18 -3.34 -10.00
N PRO A 30 -4.29 -3.99 -10.40
CA PRO A 30 -4.73 -5.27 -9.86
C PRO A 30 -3.87 -6.46 -10.34
N THR A 31 -2.69 -6.19 -10.89
CA THR A 31 -1.77 -7.19 -11.44
C THR A 31 -0.91 -7.85 -10.36
N CYS A 32 -0.76 -7.22 -9.19
CA CYS A 32 0.01 -7.73 -8.07
C CYS A 32 -0.86 -7.97 -6.83
N PHE A 33 -0.51 -9.01 -6.06
CA PHE A 33 -1.07 -9.29 -4.73
C PHE A 33 -2.61 -9.42 -4.68
N LYS A 34 -3.16 -10.29 -5.54
CA LYS A 34 -4.60 -10.62 -5.61
C LYS A 34 -5.16 -11.19 -4.30
N GLN A 35 -4.29 -11.59 -3.38
CA GLN A 35 -4.64 -12.16 -2.08
C GLN A 35 -4.79 -11.10 -0.97
N LEU A 36 -4.58 -9.81 -1.27
CA LEU A 36 -4.80 -8.75 -0.29
C LEU A 36 -6.28 -8.68 0.09
N LYS A 37 -6.52 -8.65 1.41
CA LYS A 37 -7.85 -8.58 2.01
C LYS A 37 -7.81 -7.63 3.21
N PRO A 38 -8.98 -7.16 3.68
CA PRO A 38 -9.07 -6.42 4.93
C PRO A 38 -8.34 -7.12 6.08
N GLY A 39 -7.64 -6.34 6.90
CA GLY A 39 -6.79 -6.81 8.01
C GLY A 39 -5.32 -7.00 7.66
N HIS A 40 -4.96 -7.13 6.38
CA HIS A 40 -3.55 -7.20 5.97
C HIS A 40 -2.83 -5.87 6.18
N LYS A 41 -1.51 -5.94 6.39
CA LYS A 41 -0.64 -4.77 6.52
C LYS A 41 -0.13 -4.29 5.16
N VAL A 42 0.00 -2.97 5.02
CA VAL A 42 0.74 -2.32 3.94
C VAL A 42 1.90 -1.59 4.56
N LEU A 43 3.13 -1.94 4.18
CA LEU A 43 4.33 -1.19 4.55
C LEU A 43 4.75 -0.30 3.38
N PHE A 44 5.06 0.96 3.68
CA PHE A 44 5.48 1.92 2.68
C PHE A 44 7.00 2.09 2.71
N TYR A 45 7.65 1.60 1.65
CA TYR A 45 9.07 1.79 1.44
C TYR A 45 9.29 3.07 0.64
N ALA A 46 9.93 4.07 1.25
CA ALA A 46 10.28 5.32 0.58
C ALA A 46 11.41 5.07 -0.43
N SER A 47 11.08 5.13 -1.73
CA SER A 47 12.07 4.95 -2.80
C SER A 47 12.89 6.24 -3.04
N HIS A 48 14.00 6.10 -3.75
CA HIS A 48 14.96 7.17 -4.08
C HIS A 48 15.80 7.64 -2.88
N GLU A 49 15.35 8.68 -2.18
CA GLU A 49 16.19 9.50 -1.29
C GLU A 49 16.42 8.83 0.08
N ILE A 50 15.36 8.32 0.71
CA ILE A 50 15.43 7.81 2.09
C ILE A 50 15.76 6.33 2.14
N ARG A 51 15.21 5.53 1.21
CA ARG A 51 15.46 4.07 1.08
C ARG A 51 15.17 3.28 2.36
N GLY A 52 13.99 3.45 2.93
CA GLY A 52 13.57 2.75 4.15
C GLY A 52 12.06 2.60 4.28
N ILE A 53 11.62 1.73 5.20
CA ILE A 53 10.21 1.64 5.59
C ILE A 53 9.92 2.80 6.53
N LEU A 54 9.02 3.70 6.12
CA LEU A 54 8.71 4.92 6.88
C LEU A 54 7.31 4.94 7.47
N GLY A 55 6.48 3.94 7.14
CA GLY A 55 5.15 3.85 7.70
C GLY A 55 4.44 2.56 7.33
N GLU A 56 3.34 2.34 8.04
CA GLU A 56 2.47 1.20 7.85
C GLU A 56 1.00 1.61 7.89
N ALA A 57 0.16 0.79 7.27
CA ALA A 57 -1.29 0.89 7.35
C ALA A 57 -1.91 -0.51 7.40
N THR A 58 -3.16 -0.58 7.87
CA THR A 58 -3.98 -1.78 7.80
C THR A 58 -5.06 -1.59 6.75
N ILE A 59 -5.21 -2.54 5.84
CA ILE A 59 -6.24 -2.50 4.80
C ILE A 59 -7.62 -2.61 5.47
N LYS A 60 -8.49 -1.62 5.23
CA LYS A 60 -9.88 -1.64 5.70
C LYS A 60 -10.84 -2.24 4.67
N SER A 61 -10.66 -1.90 3.40
CA SER A 61 -11.45 -2.40 2.27
C SER A 61 -10.59 -2.49 1.02
N VAL A 62 -11.02 -3.31 0.06
CA VAL A 62 -10.43 -3.40 -1.28
C VAL A 62 -11.56 -3.31 -2.29
N GLU A 63 -11.47 -2.33 -3.18
CA GLU A 63 -12.46 -2.08 -4.22
C GLU A 63 -11.78 -2.14 -5.60
N MET A 64 -12.45 -2.78 -6.55
CA MET A 64 -11.99 -2.83 -7.93
C MET A 64 -12.64 -1.71 -8.72
N MET A 65 -11.82 -0.76 -9.18
CA MET A 65 -12.29 0.29 -10.08
C MET A 65 -12.69 -0.34 -11.43
N LYS A 66 -13.93 -0.10 -11.84
CA LYS A 66 -14.40 -0.41 -13.20
C LYS A 66 -14.21 0.82 -14.07
N LEU A 67 -13.82 0.61 -15.32
CA LEU A 67 -13.92 1.63 -16.35
C LEU A 67 -15.26 1.40 -17.03
N ASP A 68 -16.11 2.43 -17.03
CA ASP A 68 -17.39 2.44 -17.75
C ASP A 68 -17.17 2.64 -19.26
#